data_AF-A0A1G9YB63-F1
#
_entry.id   AF-A0A1G9YB63-F1
#
_cell.length_a   1.000
_cell.length_b   1.000
_cell.length_c   1.000
_cell.angle_alpha   90.00
_cell.angle_beta   90.00
_cell.angle_gamma   90.00
#
_symmetry.space_group_name_H-M   'P 1'
#
loop_
_entity.id
_entity.type
_entity.pdbx_description
1 polymer ?
#
loop_
_entity_poly.entity_id
_entity_poly.type
_entity_poly.pdbx_seq_one_letter_code
_entity_poly.pdbx_strand_id
1 'polypeptide(L)'
;MGASVDAVKALLVLLAERGEQAAGQADAIHTSRSSTLKAMTATWQGSRHEAASTSRAHLADAVADLDELRGQLHRVVDRLRDAAAGM
;
A
#
# COMPACT_ATOMS: atom_id res chain seq x y z
N MET A 1 10.71 -36.80 0.65
CA MET A 1 10.63 -35.50 -0.04
C MET A 1 9.37 -34.69 0.29
N GLY A 2 8.31 -35.25 0.91
CA GLY A 2 7.08 -34.49 1.25
C GLY A 2 7.26 -33.41 2.33
N ALA A 3 7.91 -33.74 3.46
CA ALA A 3 8.03 -32.83 4.61
C ALA A 3 8.76 -31.50 4.31
N SER A 4 9.67 -31.46 3.33
CA SER A 4 10.37 -30.22 2.95
C SER A 4 9.51 -29.31 2.08
N VAL A 5 8.66 -29.90 1.21
CA VAL A 5 7.73 -29.15 0.36
C VAL A 5 6.63 -28.54 1.24
N ASP A 6 6.11 -29.31 2.19
CA ASP A 6 5.11 -28.84 3.16
C ASP A 6 5.65 -27.68 4.03
N ALA A 7 6.91 -27.74 4.45
CA ALA A 7 7.55 -26.67 5.22
C ALA A 7 7.72 -25.38 4.40
N VAL A 8 8.12 -25.48 3.13
CA VAL A 8 8.24 -24.31 2.25
C VAL A 8 6.87 -23.70 1.97
N LYS A 9 5.85 -24.54 1.73
CA LYS A 9 4.46 -24.08 1.57
C LYS A 9 3.96 -23.32 2.81
N ALA A 10 4.21 -23.86 4.00
CA ALA A 10 3.86 -23.18 5.26
C ALA A 10 4.56 -21.82 5.42
N LEU A 11 5.84 -21.71 5.02
CA LEU A 11 6.57 -20.45 5.04
C LEU A 11 6.01 -19.42 4.04
N LEU A 12 5.64 -19.86 2.83
CA LEU A 12 5.02 -18.99 1.82
C LEU A 12 3.66 -18.46 2.29
N VAL A 13 2.84 -19.30 2.92
CA VAL A 13 1.56 -18.89 3.51
C VAL A 13 1.78 -17.85 4.60
N LEU A 14 2.71 -18.09 5.54
CA LEU A 14 3.04 -17.15 6.61
C LEU A 14 3.53 -15.79 6.06
N LEU A 15 4.35 -15.81 5.00
CA LEU A 15 4.81 -14.58 4.34
C LEU A 15 3.65 -13.84 3.66
N ALA A 16 2.72 -14.56 3.03
CA ALA A 16 1.53 -13.97 2.42
C ALA A 16 0.62 -13.30 3.47
N GLU A 17 0.38 -13.96 4.61
CA GLU A 17 -0.40 -13.40 5.73
C GLU A 17 0.23 -12.11 6.28
N ARG A 18 1.56 -12.10 6.48
CA ARG A 18 2.27 -10.89 6.92
C ARG A 18 2.21 -9.77 5.87
N GLY A 19 2.33 -10.13 4.59
CA GLY A 19 2.18 -9.17 3.51
C GLY A 19 0.77 -8.58 3.45
N GLU A 20 -0.27 -9.37 3.73
CA GLU A 20 -1.67 -8.91 3.78
C GLU A 20 -1.90 -7.95 4.96
N GLN A 21 -1.29 -8.20 6.12
CA GLN A 21 -1.31 -7.24 7.23
C GLN A 21 -0.66 -5.91 6.85
N ALA A 22 0.50 -5.95 6.18
CA ALA A 22 1.18 -4.75 5.70
C ALA A 22 0.35 -4.00 4.63
N ALA A 23 -0.28 -4.73 3.71
CA ALA A 23 -1.17 -4.16 2.71
C ALA A 23 -2.41 -3.50 3.36
N GLY A 24 -3.01 -4.14 4.36
CA GLY A 24 -4.12 -3.57 5.13
C GLY A 24 -3.73 -2.30 5.89
N GLN A 25 -2.51 -2.23 6.44
CA GLN A 25 -1.98 -0.99 7.01
C GLN A 25 -1.81 0.10 5.95
N ALA A 26 -1.30 -0.25 4.76
CA ALA A 26 -1.18 0.68 3.64
C ALA A 26 -2.56 1.18 3.17
N ASP A 27 -3.60 0.34 3.15
CA ASP A 27 -4.99 0.72 2.85
C ASP A 27 -5.56 1.70 3.89
N ALA A 28 -5.28 1.47 5.18
CA ALA A 28 -5.70 2.37 6.24
C ALA A 28 -5.03 3.74 6.12
N ILE A 29 -3.73 3.76 5.82
CA ILE A 29 -2.97 4.99 5.54
C ILE A 29 -3.55 5.70 4.32
N HIS A 30 -3.81 4.98 3.22
CA HIS A 30 -4.40 5.52 2.00
C HIS A 30 -5.77 6.18 2.27
N THR A 31 -6.64 5.49 3.02
CA THR A 31 -7.97 6.00 3.39
C THR A 31 -7.90 7.26 4.23
N SER A 32 -7.05 7.25 5.27
CA SER A 32 -6.80 8.42 6.13
C SER A 32 -6.29 9.60 5.30
N ARG A 33 -5.30 9.37 4.44
CA ARG A 33 -4.72 10.39 3.56
C ARG A 33 -5.73 10.97 2.55
N SER A 34 -6.62 10.16 1.97
CA SER A 34 -7.69 10.66 1.08
C SER A 34 -8.60 11.66 1.81
N SER A 35 -8.93 11.40 3.07
CA SER A 35 -9.71 12.32 3.90
C SER A 35 -8.93 13.61 4.22
N THR A 36 -7.64 13.51 4.55
CA THR A 36 -6.78 14.66 4.85
C THR A 36 -6.63 15.57 3.63
N LEU A 37 -6.38 15.01 2.44
CA LEU A 37 -6.24 15.80 1.21
C LEU A 37 -7.53 16.52 0.84
N LYS A 38 -8.70 15.89 1.02
CA LYS A 38 -9.99 16.55 0.82
C LYS A 38 -10.15 17.74 1.76
N ALA A 39 -9.81 17.57 3.05
CA ALA A 39 -9.86 18.65 4.04
C ALA A 39 -8.88 19.78 3.73
N MET A 40 -7.66 19.46 3.31
CA MET A 40 -6.65 20.45 2.90
C MET A 40 -7.08 21.19 1.64
N THR A 41 -7.62 20.49 0.64
CA THR A 41 -8.11 21.08 -0.61
C THR A 41 -9.29 22.03 -0.35
N ALA A 42 -10.21 21.66 0.54
CA ALA A 42 -11.30 22.54 0.98
C ALA A 42 -10.77 23.80 1.68
N THR A 43 -9.77 23.65 2.55
CA THR A 43 -9.10 24.78 3.23
C THR A 43 -8.37 25.71 2.24
N TRP A 44 -7.78 25.14 1.19
CA TRP A 44 -6.97 25.87 0.21
C TRP A 44 -7.74 26.41 -0.98
N GLN A 45 -9.00 26.02 -1.20
CA GLN A 45 -9.84 26.52 -2.29
C GLN A 45 -9.98 28.06 -2.30
N GLY A 46 -9.73 28.74 -1.17
CA GLY A 46 -9.70 30.21 -1.09
C GLY A 46 -8.33 30.87 -1.18
N SER A 47 -7.22 30.11 -1.20
CA SER A 47 -5.86 30.65 -1.11
C SER A 47 -5.14 30.59 -2.46
N ARG A 48 -4.84 31.77 -3.04
CA ARG A 48 -4.07 31.91 -4.31
C ARG A 48 -2.54 31.91 -4.09
N HIS A 49 -2.06 31.55 -2.90
CA HIS A 49 -0.64 31.62 -2.56
C HIS A 49 0.17 30.51 -3.26
N GLU A 50 1.26 30.86 -3.93
CA GLU A 50 2.15 29.90 -4.63
C GLU A 50 2.68 28.80 -3.71
N ALA A 51 2.97 29.12 -2.44
CA ALA A 51 3.40 28.13 -1.44
C ALA A 51 2.38 26.99 -1.27
N ALA A 52 1.07 27.30 -1.36
CA ALA A 52 0.03 26.28 -1.33
C ALA A 52 0.02 25.42 -2.61
N SER A 53 0.52 25.93 -3.75
CA SER A 53 0.65 25.16 -5.00
C SER A 53 1.80 24.16 -4.92
N THR A 54 2.98 24.59 -4.45
CA THR A 54 4.15 23.70 -4.30
C THR A 54 3.90 22.61 -3.26
N SER A 55 3.30 22.95 -2.11
CA SER A 55 2.91 21.94 -1.11
C SER A 55 1.87 20.95 -1.65
N ARG A 56 0.93 21.39 -2.51
CA ARG A 56 -0.02 20.48 -3.20
C ARG A 56 0.69 19.49 -4.11
N ALA A 57 1.68 19.94 -4.87
CA ALA A 57 2.45 19.09 -5.77
C ALA A 57 3.23 18.01 -4.99
N HIS A 58 4.02 18.40 -3.98
CA HIS A 58 4.75 17.45 -3.15
C HIS A 58 3.85 16.44 -2.43
N LEU A 59 2.68 16.90 -1.97
CA LEU A 59 1.69 16.00 -1.39
C LEU A 59 1.16 15.03 -2.44
N ALA A 60 0.86 15.47 -3.66
CA ALA A 60 0.40 14.61 -4.75
C ALA A 60 1.45 13.57 -5.19
N ASP A 61 2.74 13.93 -5.14
CA ASP A 61 3.82 12.99 -5.47
C ASP A 61 3.99 11.92 -4.39
N ALA A 62 4.10 12.33 -3.12
CA ALA A 62 4.20 11.39 -1.98
C ALA A 62 3.00 10.42 -1.93
N VAL A 63 1.86 10.90 -2.40
CA VAL A 63 0.63 10.14 -2.59
C VAL A 63 0.75 9.05 -3.64
N ALA A 64 1.32 9.39 -4.78
CA ALA A 64 1.48 8.46 -5.89
C ALA A 64 2.45 7.35 -5.46
N ASP A 65 3.52 7.71 -4.75
CA ASP A 65 4.50 6.77 -4.20
C ASP A 65 3.85 5.77 -3.22
N LEU A 66 2.96 6.25 -2.34
CA LEU A 66 2.23 5.39 -1.40
C LEU A 66 1.26 4.45 -2.12
N ASP A 67 0.57 4.94 -3.14
CA ASP A 67 -0.38 4.16 -3.93
C ASP A 67 0.36 3.06 -4.74
N GLU A 68 1.55 3.39 -5.25
CA GLU A 68 2.43 2.42 -5.90
C GLU A 68 2.91 1.35 -4.92
N LEU A 69 3.42 1.75 -3.73
CA LEU A 69 3.89 0.82 -2.70
C LEU A 69 2.79 -0.16 -2.29
N ARG A 70 1.56 0.35 -2.09
CA ARG A 70 0.39 -0.48 -1.80
C ARG A 70 0.15 -1.51 -2.90
N GLY A 71 0.12 -1.08 -4.16
CA GLY A 71 -0.07 -1.98 -5.30
C GLY A 71 1.07 -3.00 -5.47
N GLN A 72 2.31 -2.64 -5.10
CA GLN A 72 3.44 -3.58 -5.07
C GLN A 72 3.26 -4.63 -3.95
N LEU A 73 2.83 -4.23 -2.75
CA LEU A 73 2.59 -5.14 -1.63
C LEU A 73 1.53 -6.19 -1.96
N HIS A 74 0.38 -5.79 -2.52
CA HIS A 74 -0.66 -6.74 -2.94
C HIS A 74 -0.14 -7.74 -3.98
N ARG A 75 0.60 -7.27 -5.00
CA ARG A 75 1.20 -8.15 -6.01
C ARG A 75 2.18 -9.16 -5.42
N VAL A 76 2.93 -8.79 -4.38
CA VAL A 76 3.82 -9.72 -3.69
C VAL A 76 3.02 -10.78 -2.92
N VAL A 77 1.97 -10.37 -2.20
CA VAL A 77 1.07 -11.29 -1.49
C VAL A 77 0.44 -12.31 -2.43
N ASP A 78 -0.10 -11.84 -3.56
CA ASP A 78 -0.75 -12.71 -4.54
C ASP A 78 0.24 -13.73 -5.11
N ARG A 79 1.46 -13.30 -5.46
CA ARG A 79 2.53 -14.21 -5.93
C ARG A 79 2.92 -15.27 -4.89
N LEU A 80 2.97 -14.89 -3.60
CA LEU A 80 3.29 -15.83 -2.53
C LEU A 80 2.17 -16.88 -2.37
N ARG A 81 0.90 -16.46 -2.49
CA ARG A 81 -0.27 -17.36 -2.47
C ARG A 81 -0.27 -18.30 -3.66
N ASP A 82 -0.03 -17.78 -4.86
CA ASP A 82 0.03 -18.57 -6.08
C ASP A 82 1.16 -19.61 -6.01
N ALA A 83 2.33 -19.22 -5.51
CA ALA A 83 3.45 -20.13 -5.27
C ALA A 83 3.09 -21.23 -4.26
N ALA A 84 2.42 -20.89 -3.16
CA ALA A 84 1.98 -21.88 -2.17
C ALA A 84 0.89 -22.82 -2.70
N ALA A 85 0.01 -22.35 -3.59
CA ALA A 85 -1.05 -23.15 -4.20
C ALA A 85 -0.53 -24.10 -5.28
N GLY A 86 0.56 -23.73 -5.97
CA GLY A 86 1.22 -24.55 -6.99
C GLY A 86 2.16 -25.63 -6.46
N MET A 87 2.35 -25.73 -5.13
CA MET A 87 3.13 -26.76 -4.44
C MET A 87 2.23 -27.82 -3.81
#